data_AF-A0A7V9IGV3-F1
#
_entry.id   AF-A0A7V9IGV3-F1
#
_cell.length_a   1.000
_cell.length_b   1.000
_cell.length_c   1.000
_cell.angle_alpha   90.00
_cell.angle_beta   90.00
_cell.angle_gamma   90.00
#
_symmetry.space_group_name_H-M   'P 1'
#
loop_
_entity.id
_entity.type
_entity.pdbx_description
1 polymer ?
#
loop_
_entity_poly.entity_id
_entity_poly.type
_entity_poly.pdbx_seq_one_letter_code
_entity_poly.pdbx_strand_id
1 'polypeptide(L)'
;MPLADDLRAELAAIAPTRGCCRLAEASALFHSAGSVHLHGRGQIGLHLDLATSAIARRAFTLLRELGMQSEIRTYRRRAFDRAMRYQLHVGGAPNAIATLVEAGVLNARHAPLERPPKRVVGRSCCRGAY
;
A
#
# COMPACT_ATOMS: atom_id res chain seq x y z
N MET A 1 -20.86 12.43 -12.41
CA MET A 1 -19.84 12.43 -11.34
C MET A 1 -19.59 11.00 -10.95
N PRO A 2 -18.35 10.48 -10.96
CA PRO A 2 -18.12 9.10 -10.59
C PRO A 2 -18.23 8.98 -9.06
N LEU A 3 -19.41 8.62 -8.58
CA LEU A 3 -19.73 8.40 -7.15
C LEU A 3 -18.65 7.58 -6.41
N ALA A 4 -18.00 6.66 -7.12
CA ALA A 4 -16.94 5.82 -6.59
C ALA A 4 -15.66 6.58 -6.22
N ASP A 5 -15.29 7.65 -6.97
CA ASP A 5 -14.07 8.40 -6.67
C ASP A 5 -14.27 9.36 -5.49
N ASP A 6 -15.47 9.94 -5.37
CA ASP A 6 -15.85 10.77 -4.22
C ASP A 6 -15.85 9.92 -2.93
N LEU A 7 -16.48 8.74 -2.96
CA LEU A 7 -16.47 7.80 -1.83
C LEU A 7 -15.03 7.38 -1.45
N ARG A 8 -14.18 7.09 -2.44
CA ARG A 8 -12.76 6.78 -2.19
C ARG A 8 -12.02 7.94 -1.55
N ALA A 9 -12.33 9.18 -1.93
CA ALA A 9 -11.72 10.36 -1.36
C ALA A 9 -12.15 10.57 0.10
N GLU A 10 -13.43 10.36 0.41
CA GLU A 10 -13.94 10.39 1.78
C GLU A 10 -13.28 9.33 2.66
N LEU A 11 -13.19 8.08 2.19
CA LEU A 11 -12.52 7.00 2.91
C LEU A 11 -11.02 7.27 3.12
N ALA A 12 -10.33 7.83 2.11
CA ALA A 12 -8.92 8.18 2.21
C ALA A 12 -8.63 9.26 3.28
N ALA A 13 -9.65 10.02 3.70
CA ALA A 13 -9.52 11.01 4.76
C ALA A 13 -9.52 10.41 6.19
N ILE A 14 -9.96 9.15 6.36
CA ILE A 14 -10.11 8.53 7.69
C ILE A 14 -8.80 7.87 8.11
N ALA A 15 -7.98 8.51 8.96
CA ALA A 15 -6.66 8.00 9.35
C ALA A 15 -6.67 6.98 10.52
N PRO A 16 -5.91 5.86 10.46
CA PRO A 16 -5.78 4.94 11.56
C PRO A 16 -4.97 5.60 12.68
N THR A 17 -5.54 5.59 13.88
CA THR A 17 -4.88 6.17 15.06
C THR A 17 -3.90 5.20 15.71
N ARG A 18 -4.14 3.89 15.60
CA ARG A 18 -3.34 2.84 16.24
C ARG A 18 -2.30 2.26 15.29
N GLY A 19 -1.11 1.94 15.82
CA GLY A 19 -0.04 1.31 15.04
C GLY A 19 -0.44 -0.01 14.38
N CYS A 20 -1.24 -0.85 15.06
CA CYS A 20 -1.74 -2.09 14.48
C CYS A 20 -2.72 -1.87 13.32
N CYS A 21 -3.46 -0.75 13.30
CA CYS A 21 -4.35 -0.40 12.20
C CYS A 21 -3.56 0.18 11.01
N ARG A 22 -2.46 0.93 11.27
CA ARG A 22 -1.54 1.36 10.21
C ARG A 22 -0.93 0.18 9.44
N LEU A 23 -0.48 -0.85 10.17
CA LEU A 23 0.03 -2.08 9.56
C LEU A 23 -1.05 -2.82 8.76
N ALA A 24 -2.28 -2.88 9.27
CA ALA A 24 -3.40 -3.51 8.58
C ALA A 24 -3.77 -2.77 7.29
N GLU A 25 -3.84 -1.45 7.32
CA GLU A 25 -4.12 -0.64 6.13
C GLU A 25 -3.01 -0.74 5.09
N ALA A 26 -1.74 -0.71 5.50
CA ALA A 26 -0.63 -0.95 4.59
C ALA A 26 -0.75 -2.33 3.94
N SER A 27 -1.08 -3.36 4.73
CA SER A 27 -1.35 -4.70 4.23
C SER A 27 -2.45 -4.71 3.16
N ALA A 28 -3.57 -4.04 3.39
CA ALA A 28 -4.66 -3.98 2.43
C ALA A 28 -4.29 -3.25 1.14
N LEU A 29 -3.58 -2.13 1.24
CA LEU A 29 -3.11 -1.40 0.06
C LEU A 29 -2.22 -2.28 -0.82
N PHE A 30 -1.27 -3.01 -0.24
CA PHE A 30 -0.39 -3.89 -1.01
C PHE A 30 -1.08 -5.13 -1.57
N HIS A 31 -2.04 -5.72 -0.85
CA HIS A 31 -2.78 -6.87 -1.38
C HIS A 31 -3.76 -6.47 -2.50
N SER A 32 -4.34 -5.27 -2.43
CA SER A 32 -5.37 -4.82 -3.39
C SER A 32 -4.81 -4.07 -4.60
N ALA A 33 -3.76 -3.28 -4.41
CA ALA A 33 -3.20 -2.39 -5.43
C ALA A 33 -1.69 -2.53 -5.60
N GLY A 34 -1.06 -3.47 -4.87
CA GLY A 34 0.37 -3.67 -4.88
C GLY A 34 0.87 -4.57 -6.00
N SER A 35 2.15 -4.41 -6.30
CA SER A 35 2.88 -5.24 -7.25
C SER A 35 4.34 -5.33 -6.81
N VAL A 36 4.89 -6.53 -6.89
CA VAL A 36 6.25 -6.84 -6.45
C VAL A 36 7.16 -6.96 -7.66
N HIS A 37 8.28 -6.25 -7.62
CA HIS A 37 9.35 -6.29 -8.60
C HIS A 37 10.50 -7.10 -8.04
N LEU A 38 10.81 -8.21 -8.69
CA LEU A 38 12.00 -9.00 -8.39
C LEU A 38 13.16 -8.43 -9.20
N HIS A 39 14.11 -7.82 -8.51
CA HIS A 39 15.36 -7.39 -9.12
C HIS A 39 16.42 -8.49 -8.97
N GLY A 40 17.45 -8.45 -9.82
CA GLY A 40 18.59 -9.36 -9.69
C GLY A 40 19.27 -9.23 -8.32
N ARG A 41 20.01 -10.27 -7.91
CA ARG A 41 20.78 -10.31 -6.64
C ARG A 41 19.91 -10.23 -5.37
N GLY A 42 18.66 -10.70 -5.45
CA GLY A 42 17.77 -10.77 -4.28
C GLY A 42 17.22 -9.42 -3.83
N GLN A 43 17.38 -8.37 -4.64
CA GLN A 43 16.77 -7.08 -4.39
C GLN A 43 15.30 -7.12 -4.80
N ILE A 44 14.43 -6.48 -4.02
CA ILE A 44 13.00 -6.49 -4.26
C ILE A 44 12.49 -5.06 -4.12
N GLY A 45 11.70 -4.63 -5.10
CA GLY A 45 10.98 -3.37 -5.07
C GLY A 45 9.48 -3.64 -5.02
N LEU A 46 8.70 -2.73 -4.44
CA LEU A 46 7.25 -2.82 -4.48
C LEU A 46 6.70 -1.51 -5.02
N HIS A 47 5.54 -1.56 -5.65
CA HIS A 47 4.78 -0.37 -5.92
C HIS A 47 3.29 -0.58 -5.72
N LEU A 48 2.57 0.51 -5.48
CA LEU A 48 1.11 0.57 -5.52
C LEU A 48 0.67 1.30 -6.79
N ASP A 49 -0.41 0.85 -7.43
CA ASP A 49 -1.07 1.57 -8.53
C ASP A 49 -2.46 2.06 -8.11
N LEU A 50 -2.60 3.37 -7.92
CA LEU A 50 -3.74 4.01 -7.28
C LEU A 50 -4.52 4.90 -8.26
N ALA A 51 -5.84 4.86 -8.12
CA ALA A 51 -6.77 5.53 -9.04
C ALA A 51 -6.88 7.04 -8.83
N THR A 52 -6.74 7.50 -7.60
CA THR A 52 -7.00 8.90 -7.24
C THR A 52 -5.84 9.49 -6.44
N SER A 53 -5.67 10.82 -6.54
CA SER A 53 -4.65 11.54 -5.78
C SER A 53 -4.89 11.47 -4.27
N ALA A 54 -6.16 11.35 -3.83
CA ALA A 54 -6.52 11.22 -2.42
C ALA A 54 -5.94 9.94 -1.81
N ILE A 55 -6.16 8.78 -2.45
CA ILE A 55 -5.59 7.51 -1.98
C ILE A 55 -4.06 7.54 -2.08
N ALA A 56 -3.49 8.13 -3.14
CA ALA A 56 -2.05 8.24 -3.31
C ALA A 56 -1.36 9.03 -2.19
N ARG A 57 -1.90 10.22 -1.84
CA ARG A 57 -1.39 11.03 -0.73
C ARG A 57 -1.53 10.31 0.60
N ARG A 58 -2.67 9.63 0.81
CA ARG A 58 -2.90 8.84 2.01
C ARG A 58 -1.88 7.71 2.16
N ALA A 59 -1.73 6.89 1.12
CA ALA A 59 -0.75 5.81 1.11
C ALA A 59 0.67 6.36 1.36
N PHE A 60 1.05 7.46 0.72
CA PHE A 60 2.35 8.11 0.94
C PHE A 60 2.56 8.52 2.41
N THR A 61 1.58 9.17 3.04
CA THR A 61 1.65 9.55 4.46
C THR A 61 1.74 8.30 5.35
N LEU A 62 0.92 7.28 5.10
CA LEU A 62 0.94 6.03 5.86
C LEU A 62 2.30 5.32 5.78
N LEU A 63 2.86 5.22 4.57
CA LEU A 63 4.18 4.59 4.40
C LEU A 63 5.26 5.37 5.15
N ARG A 64 5.21 6.72 5.10
CA ARG A 64 6.15 7.57 5.84
C ARG A 64 6.02 7.41 7.35
N GLU A 65 4.79 7.32 7.89
CA GLU A 65 4.54 7.06 9.31
C GLU A 65 5.09 5.70 9.77
N LEU A 66 5.12 4.72 8.86
CA LEU A 66 5.72 3.40 9.06
C LEU A 66 7.24 3.37 8.78
N GLY A 67 7.86 4.53 8.55
CA GLY A 67 9.30 4.66 8.32
C GLY A 67 9.76 4.19 6.93
N MET A 68 8.86 3.99 5.98
CA MET A 68 9.17 3.58 4.61
C MET A 68 9.35 4.80 3.71
N GLN A 69 10.51 4.88 3.04
CA GLN A 69 10.72 5.85 1.98
C GLN A 69 9.99 5.42 0.71
N SER A 70 9.26 6.34 0.10
CA SER A 70 8.50 6.08 -1.12
C SER A 70 8.52 7.27 -2.07
N GLU A 71 8.34 7.00 -3.36
CA GLU A 71 8.32 8.01 -4.43
C GLU A 71 6.97 7.95 -5.17
N ILE A 72 6.29 9.09 -5.30
CA ILE A 72 5.06 9.20 -6.09
C ILE A 72 5.41 9.54 -7.53
N ARG A 73 4.94 8.71 -8.46
CA ARG A 73 4.98 8.96 -9.90
C ARG A 73 3.55 9.05 -10.44
N THR A 74 3.37 9.83 -11.49
CA THR A 74 2.07 9.95 -12.15
C THR A 74 2.19 9.61 -13.61
N TYR A 75 1.19 8.93 -14.16
CA TYR A 75 1.15 8.59 -15.57
C TYR A 75 -0.30 8.58 -16.06
N ARG A 76 -0.49 8.77 -17.37
CA ARG A 76 -1.81 8.56 -17.99
C ARG A 76 -1.91 7.12 -18.45
N ARG A 77 -2.93 6.40 -17.98
CA ARG A 77 -3.16 5.01 -18.39
C ARG A 77 -3.38 4.96 -19.90
N ARG A 78 -2.74 4.00 -20.58
CA ARG A 78 -2.98 3.73 -22.01
C ARG A 78 -4.26 2.92 -22.18
N ALA A 79 -5.39 3.52 -21.84
CA ALA A 79 -6.75 3.01 -22.02
C ALA A 79 -7.63 4.09 -22.65
N PHE A 80 -8.85 3.74 -23.02
CA PHE A 80 -9.77 4.67 -23.71
C PHE A 80 -10.06 5.93 -22.89
N ASP A 81 -10.20 5.79 -21.58
CA ASP A 81 -10.44 6.88 -20.63
C ASP A 81 -9.22 7.79 -20.37
N ARG A 82 -8.01 7.31 -20.70
CA ARG A 82 -6.71 7.98 -20.46
C ARG A 82 -6.56 8.54 -19.04
N ALA A 83 -7.18 7.88 -18.06
CA ALA A 83 -7.25 8.36 -16.70
C ALA A 83 -5.85 8.55 -16.09
N MET A 84 -5.69 9.60 -15.29
CA MET A 84 -4.46 9.83 -14.52
C MET A 84 -4.36 8.79 -13.41
N ARG A 85 -3.21 8.11 -13.33
CA ARG A 85 -2.89 7.08 -12.34
C ARG A 85 -1.69 7.50 -11.52
N TYR A 86 -1.64 7.03 -10.29
CA TYR A 86 -0.60 7.36 -9.32
C TYR A 86 0.12 6.07 -8.95
N GLN A 87 1.41 6.01 -9.23
CA GLN A 87 2.26 4.94 -8.76
C GLN A 87 3.05 5.38 -7.54
N LEU A 88 3.01 4.57 -6.50
CA LEU A 88 3.82 4.80 -5.30
C LEU A 88 4.86 3.70 -5.20
N HIS A 89 6.12 4.05 -5.42
CA HIS A 89 7.24 3.10 -5.40
C HIS A 89 7.86 3.06 -4.02
N VAL A 90 8.09 1.86 -3.49
CA VAL A 90 8.78 1.59 -2.24
C VAL A 90 10.09 0.89 -2.56
N GLY A 91 11.20 1.52 -2.17
CA GLY A 91 12.53 0.97 -2.37
C GLY A 91 12.77 -0.27 -1.50
N GLY A 92 13.69 -1.13 -1.92
CA GLY A 92 14.09 -2.35 -1.20
C GLY A 92 15.00 -2.11 0.01
N ALA A 93 14.84 -0.98 0.71
CA ALA A 93 15.63 -0.68 1.90
C ALA A 93 15.31 -1.70 3.02
N PRO A 94 16.29 -2.14 3.83
CA PRO A 94 16.07 -3.19 4.83
C PRO A 94 14.93 -2.91 5.81
N ASN A 95 14.79 -1.65 6.24
CA ASN A 95 13.69 -1.21 7.10
C ASN A 95 12.33 -1.33 6.41
N ALA A 96 12.23 -0.97 5.13
CA ALA A 96 10.97 -1.09 4.39
C ALA A 96 10.56 -2.55 4.20
N ILE A 97 11.53 -3.42 3.89
CA ILE A 97 11.27 -4.87 3.79
C ILE A 97 10.82 -5.45 5.13
N ALA A 98 11.47 -5.09 6.24
CA ALA A 98 11.07 -5.52 7.57
C ALA A 98 9.63 -5.09 7.90
N THR A 99 9.28 -3.83 7.65
CA THR A 99 7.92 -3.31 7.85
C THR A 99 6.89 -4.03 6.97
N LEU A 100 7.23 -4.38 5.72
CA LEU A 100 6.35 -5.15 4.83
C LEU A 100 6.13 -6.59 5.32
N VAL A 101 7.13 -7.19 5.96
CA VAL A 101 6.99 -8.50 6.63
C VAL A 101 6.10 -8.38 7.87
N GLU A 102 6.27 -7.32 8.67
CA GLU A 102 5.42 -7.04 9.83
C GLU A 102 3.96 -6.82 9.43
N ALA A 103 3.72 -6.01 8.39
CA ALA A 103 2.42 -5.77 7.78
C ALA A 103 1.84 -7.02 7.08
N GLY A 104 2.61 -8.10 6.96
CA GLY A 104 2.15 -9.35 6.36
C GLY A 104 1.89 -9.25 4.86
N VAL A 105 2.63 -8.37 4.18
CA VAL A 105 2.70 -8.28 2.71
C VAL A 105 3.72 -9.27 2.18
N LEU A 106 4.84 -9.41 2.88
CA LEU A 106 5.92 -10.34 2.56
C LEU A 106 6.09 -11.38 3.66
N ASN A 107 6.66 -12.53 3.31
CA ASN A 107 7.15 -13.51 4.27
C ASN A 107 8.63 -13.27 4.61
N ALA A 108 9.18 -14.05 5.55
CA ALA A 108 10.59 -13.94 5.96
C ALA A 108 11.62 -14.24 4.84
N ARG A 109 11.18 -14.88 3.74
CA ARG A 109 11.98 -15.10 2.53
C ARG A 109 11.75 -14.00 1.48
N HIS A 110 11.13 -12.90 1.88
CA HIS A 110 10.71 -11.77 1.05
C HIS A 110 9.79 -12.14 -0.13
N ALA A 111 9.10 -13.28 -0.06
CA ALA A 111 8.09 -13.63 -1.04
C ALA A 111 6.73 -13.01 -0.66
N PRO A 112 5.90 -12.61 -1.64
CA PRO A 112 4.57 -12.07 -1.38
C PRO A 112 3.69 -13.08 -0.64
N LEU A 113 2.90 -12.59 0.31
CA LEU A 113 1.82 -13.34 0.93
C LEU A 113 0.53 -13.12 0.14
N GLU A 114 -0.24 -14.19 -0.08
CA GLU A 114 -1.54 -14.10 -0.75
C GLU A 114 -2.60 -13.47 0.16
N ARG A 115 -2.48 -13.69 1.48
CA ARG A 115 -3.44 -13.23 2.48
C ARG A 115 -2.71 -12.69 3.71
N PRO A 116 -3.28 -11.67 4.37
CA PRO A 116 -2.72 -11.15 5.60
C PRO A 116 -2.77 -12.22 6.69
N PRO A 117 -1.70 -12.38 7.48
CA PRO A 117 -1.70 -13.30 8.61
C PRO A 117 -2.62 -12.81 9.73
N LYS A 118 -3.12 -13.74 10.57
CA LYS A 118 -4.03 -13.44 11.69
C LYS A 118 -3.48 -12.37 12.65
N ARG A 119 -2.15 -12.20 12.76
CA ARG A 119 -1.55 -11.14 13.59
C ARG A 119 -1.86 -9.72 13.08
N VAL A 120 -2.05 -9.55 11.77
CA VAL A 120 -2.34 -8.26 11.13
C VAL A 120 -3.84 -7.96 11.20
N VAL A 121 -4.69 -8.95 10.93
CA VAL A 121 -6.16 -8.78 10.84
C VAL A 121 -6.94 -9.50 11.96
N GLY A 122 -6.31 -9.75 13.11
CA GLY A 122 -6.94 -10.52 14.20
C GLY A 122 -7.94 -9.73 15.04
N ARG A 123 -7.75 -8.42 15.18
CA ARG A 123 -8.61 -7.53 15.97
C ARG A 123 -9.69 -6.91 15.10
N SER A 124 -10.85 -6.60 15.67
CA SER A 124 -11.95 -5.90 14.95
C SER A 124 -11.50 -4.58 14.33
N CYS A 125 -10.73 -3.77 15.08
CA CYS A 125 -10.18 -2.51 14.59
C CYS A 125 -9.22 -2.69 13.40
N CYS A 126 -8.48 -3.80 13.35
CA CYS A 126 -7.56 -4.08 12.25
C CYS A 126 -8.31 -4.61 11.02
N ARG A 127 -9.36 -5.40 11.22
CA ARG A 127 -10.26 -5.83 10.13
C ARG A 127 -11.01 -4.69 9.47
N GLY A 128 -11.30 -3.61 10.21
CA GLY A 128 -11.90 -2.41 9.63
C GLY A 128 -10.89 -1.50 8.93
N ALA A 129 -9.60 -1.63 9.24
CA ALA A 129 -8.53 -0.86 8.60
C ALA A 129 -7.92 -1.58 7.38
N TYR A 130 -8.09 -2.90 7.30
CA TYR A 130 -7.75 -3.72 6.14
C TYR A 130 -8.89 -3.70 5.12
#